data_AF-A0A328NI53-F1
#
_entry.id   AF-A0A328NI53-F1
#
_cell.length_a   1.000
_cell.length_b   1.000
_cell.length_c   1.000
_cell.angle_alpha   90.00
_cell.angle_beta   90.00
_cell.angle_gamma   90.00
#
_symmetry.space_group_name_H-M   'P 1'
#
loop_
_entity.id
_entity.type
_entity.pdbx_description
1 polymer ?
#
loop_
_entity_poly.entity_id
_entity_poly.type
_entity_poly.pdbx_seq_one_letter_code
_entity_poly.pdbx_strand_id
1 'polypeptide(L)'
;MEIAVIWIPAHIEPSEPAVAKCLSHLRRHSYRFAGIMRASWETVEQMMIDGEVDVVVIADFAHLPPDRSPRIELASSPDGVADEDRTVPDTQLD
;
A
#
# COMPACT_ATOMS: atom_id res chain seq x y z
N MET A 1 3.86 -6.90 -19.71
CA MET A 1 2.54 -6.22 -19.66
C MET A 1 1.88 -6.70 -18.39
N GLU A 2 1.62 -5.80 -17.46
CA GLU A 2 1.10 -6.12 -16.13
C GLU A 2 -0.32 -6.69 -16.20
N ILE A 3 -0.56 -7.75 -15.44
CA ILE A 3 -1.83 -8.42 -15.25
C ILE A 3 -2.60 -7.69 -14.16
N ALA A 4 -3.79 -7.18 -14.51
CA ALA A 4 -4.64 -6.44 -13.60
C ALA A 4 -5.98 -7.13 -13.36
N VAL A 5 -6.44 -7.07 -12.11
CA VAL A 5 -7.75 -7.54 -11.70
C VAL A 5 -8.55 -6.40 -11.10
N ILE A 6 -9.87 -6.47 -11.24
CA ILE A 6 -10.77 -5.64 -10.43
C ILE A 6 -11.11 -6.46 -9.20
N TRP A 7 -10.74 -5.99 -8.02
CA TRP A 7 -11.12 -6.65 -6.78
C TRP A 7 -12.37 -6.02 -6.18
N ILE A 8 -13.32 -6.88 -5.81
CA ILE A 8 -14.54 -6.51 -5.11
C ILE A 8 -14.65 -7.43 -3.89
N PRO A 9 -14.68 -6.89 -2.66
CA PRO A 9 -14.79 -7.71 -1.47
C PRO A 9 -16.01 -8.64 -1.55
N ALA A 10 -15.86 -9.89 -1.11
CA ALA A 10 -16.91 -10.90 -1.24
C ALA A 10 -18.24 -10.52 -0.57
N HIS A 11 -18.19 -9.67 0.48
CA HIS A 11 -19.35 -9.18 1.22
C HIS A 11 -19.98 -7.91 0.63
N ILE A 12 -19.41 -7.35 -0.45
CA ILE A 12 -19.95 -6.19 -1.15
C ILE A 12 -20.58 -6.65 -2.45
N GLU A 13 -21.80 -6.19 -2.71
CA GLU A 13 -22.45 -6.42 -3.98
C GLU A 13 -21.86 -5.51 -5.06
N PRO A 14 -21.47 -6.07 -6.22
CA PRO A 14 -20.89 -5.30 -7.30
C PRO A 14 -21.92 -4.31 -7.84
N SER A 15 -21.56 -3.02 -7.89
CA SER A 15 -22.37 -2.02 -8.57
C SER A 15 -21.80 -1.73 -9.96
N GLU A 16 -22.69 -1.62 -10.95
CA GLU A 16 -22.31 -1.29 -12.33
C GLU A 16 -21.46 0.01 -12.43
N PRO A 17 -21.78 1.10 -11.70
CA PRO A 17 -20.95 2.31 -11.72
C PRO A 17 -19.54 2.10 -11.17
N ALA A 18 -19.37 1.26 -10.13
CA ALA A 18 -18.06 0.96 -9.56
C ALA A 18 -17.19 0.17 -10.55
N VAL A 19 -17.76 -0.88 -11.15
CA VAL A 19 -17.05 -1.70 -12.15
C VAL A 19 -16.68 -0.86 -13.37
N ALA A 20 -17.58 0.00 -13.85
CA ALA A 20 -17.32 0.88 -14.99
C ALA A 20 -16.16 1.86 -14.73
N LYS A 21 -16.04 2.40 -13.51
CA LYS A 21 -14.91 3.25 -13.10
C LYS A 21 -13.59 2.46 -13.17
N CYS A 22 -13.55 1.26 -12.61
CA CYS A 22 -12.36 0.42 -12.64
C CYS A 22 -11.96 0.03 -14.08
N LEU A 23 -12.92 -0.36 -14.92
CA LEU A 23 -12.68 -0.65 -16.34
C LEU A 23 -12.12 0.56 -17.10
N SER A 24 -12.65 1.75 -16.82
CA SER A 24 -12.14 3.00 -17.42
C SER A 24 -10.71 3.31 -16.98
N HIS A 25 -10.36 3.00 -15.73
CA HIS A 25 -8.99 3.11 -15.22
C HIS A 25 -8.05 2.12 -15.96
N LEU A 26 -8.41 0.83 -16.02
CA LEU A 26 -7.62 -0.19 -16.70
C LEU A 26 -7.29 0.18 -18.16
N ARG A 27 -8.29 0.68 -18.90
CA ARG A 27 -8.12 1.12 -20.30
C ARG A 27 -7.12 2.26 -20.45
N ARG A 28 -7.07 3.18 -19.50
CA ARG A 28 -6.16 4.35 -19.55
C ARG A 28 -4.70 3.95 -19.32
N HIS A 29 -4.47 2.89 -18.55
CA HIS A 29 -3.12 2.45 -18.14
C HIS A 29 -2.59 1.23 -18.93
N SER A 30 -3.33 0.75 -19.95
CA SER A 30 -2.93 -0.35 -20.82
C SER A 30 -2.57 -1.66 -20.10
N TYR A 31 -3.20 -1.92 -18.95
CA TYR A 31 -3.05 -3.20 -18.24
C TYR A 31 -3.76 -4.34 -18.97
N ARG A 32 -3.24 -5.56 -18.82
CA ARG A 32 -3.95 -6.77 -19.24
C ARG A 32 -5.01 -7.12 -18.21
N PHE A 33 -6.27 -6.84 -18.52
CA PHE A 33 -7.37 -7.19 -17.64
C PHE A 33 -7.60 -8.71 -17.60
N ALA A 34 -7.42 -9.33 -16.44
CA ALA A 34 -7.62 -10.76 -16.22
C ALA A 34 -9.04 -11.12 -15.74
N GLY A 35 -9.75 -10.18 -15.11
CA GLY A 35 -11.13 -10.40 -14.67
C GLY A 35 -11.49 -9.68 -13.38
N ILE A 36 -12.75 -9.87 -12.97
CA ILE A 36 -13.26 -9.41 -11.67
C ILE A 36 -13.04 -10.55 -10.66
N MET A 37 -12.41 -10.22 -9.53
CA MET A 37 -12.12 -11.16 -8.47
C MET A 37 -12.97 -10.87 -7.23
N ARG A 38 -13.73 -11.87 -6.80
CA ARG A 38 -14.49 -11.87 -5.55
C ARG A 38 -13.86 -12.87 -4.57
N ALA A 39 -12.81 -12.43 -3.90
CA ALA A 39 -12.06 -13.24 -2.94
C ALA A 39 -11.76 -12.43 -1.67
N SER A 40 -11.24 -13.10 -0.64
CA SER A 40 -10.70 -12.41 0.53
C SER A 40 -9.48 -11.57 0.13
N TRP A 41 -9.14 -10.56 0.92
CA TRP A 41 -7.97 -9.73 0.65
C TRP A 41 -6.68 -10.57 0.69
N GLU A 42 -6.57 -11.51 1.64
CA GLU A 42 -5.40 -12.38 1.81
C GLU A 42 -5.15 -13.23 0.56
N THR A 43 -6.22 -13.66 -0.12
CA THR A 43 -6.09 -14.40 -1.39
C THR A 43 -5.52 -13.50 -2.48
N VAL A 44 -6.02 -12.27 -2.60
CA VAL A 44 -5.53 -11.28 -3.57
C VAL A 44 -4.08 -10.91 -3.30
N GLU A 45 -3.76 -10.66 -2.03
CA GLU A 45 -2.41 -10.34 -1.56
C GLU A 45 -1.43 -11.47 -1.87
N GLN A 46 -1.82 -12.72 -1.64
CA GLN A 46 -1.00 -13.88 -1.99
C GLN A 46 -0.77 -13.98 -3.51
N MET A 47 -1.81 -13.76 -4.33
CA MET A 47 -1.66 -13.75 -5.80
C MET A 47 -0.73 -12.62 -6.28
N MET A 48 -0.70 -11.48 -5.58
CA MET A 48 0.26 -10.42 -5.86
C MET A 48 1.69 -10.83 -5.48
N ILE A 49 1.87 -11.46 -4.33
CA ILE A 49 3.16 -11.99 -3.86
C ILE A 49 3.71 -13.05 -4.83
N ASP A 50 2.83 -13.92 -5.32
CA ASP A 50 3.18 -15.01 -6.25
C ASP A 50 3.42 -14.51 -7.69
N GLY A 51 3.13 -13.22 -7.97
CA GLY A 51 3.29 -12.61 -9.28
C GLY A 51 2.23 -13.03 -10.30
N GLU A 52 1.12 -13.60 -9.85
CA GLU A 52 -0.03 -13.95 -10.71
C GLU A 52 -0.87 -12.70 -11.05
N VAL A 53 -0.86 -11.71 -10.16
CA VAL A 53 -1.52 -10.42 -10.32
C VAL A 53 -0.53 -9.31 -10.03
N ASP A 54 -0.27 -8.46 -11.02
CA ASP A 54 0.64 -7.33 -10.86
C ASP A 54 -0.09 -6.11 -10.26
N VAL A 55 -1.38 -5.92 -10.62
CA VAL A 55 -2.15 -4.73 -10.26
C VAL A 55 -3.56 -5.09 -9.77
N VAL A 56 -3.95 -4.53 -8.62
CA VAL A 56 -5.31 -4.61 -8.10
C VAL A 56 -5.98 -3.26 -8.23
N VAL A 57 -7.10 -3.21 -8.94
CA VAL A 57 -7.92 -2.01 -9.09
C VAL A 57 -9.15 -2.12 -8.19
N ILE A 58 -9.29 -1.14 -7.29
CA ILE A 58 -10.45 -0.99 -6.40
C ILE A 58 -11.28 0.23 -6.80
N ALA A 59 -12.58 0.17 -6.52
CA ALA A 59 -13.48 1.29 -6.81
C ALA A 59 -13.51 2.34 -5.70
N ASP A 60 -13.22 1.94 -4.46
CA ASP A 60 -13.25 2.77 -3.26
C ASP A 60 -12.21 2.25 -2.25
N PHE A 61 -11.51 3.16 -1.57
CA PHE A 61 -10.60 2.82 -0.49
C PHE A 61 -11.30 2.13 0.69
N ALA A 62 -12.60 2.40 0.90
CA ALA A 62 -13.40 1.73 1.91
C ALA A 62 -13.56 0.21 1.67
N HIS A 63 -13.18 -0.28 0.49
CA HIS A 63 -13.15 -1.72 0.21
C HIS A 63 -11.92 -2.42 0.80
N LEU A 64 -10.84 -1.69 1.07
CA LEU A 64 -9.63 -2.26 1.66
C LEU A 64 -9.83 -2.51 3.16
N PRO A 65 -9.24 -3.59 3.71
CA PRO A 65 -9.09 -3.72 5.15
C PRO A 65 -8.34 -2.49 5.73
N PRO A 66 -8.76 -2.00 6.91
CA PRO A 66 -8.24 -0.74 7.47
C PRO A 66 -6.74 -0.78 7.78
N ASP A 67 -6.17 -1.96 8.01
CA ASP A 67 -4.76 -2.22 8.30
C ASP A 67 -3.91 -2.53 7.05
N ARG A 68 -4.49 -2.41 5.86
CA ARG A 68 -3.83 -2.70 4.57
C ARG A 68 -3.71 -1.48 3.65
N SER A 69 -3.99 -0.29 4.20
CA SER A 69 -3.43 0.95 3.66
C SER A 69 -1.89 0.88 3.75
N PRO A 70 -1.13 1.45 2.79
CA PRO A 70 0.33 1.42 2.85
C PRO A 70 0.81 2.00 4.19
N ARG A 71 1.48 1.16 5.00
CA ARG A 71 2.12 1.57 6.25
C ARG A 71 3.43 2.27 5.88
N ILE A 72 3.43 3.61 5.94
CA ILE A 72 4.60 4.44 5.67
C ILE A 72 5.34 4.67 6.98
N GLU A 73 6.55 4.13 7.10
CA GLU A 73 7.41 4.33 8.27
C GLU A 73 8.64 5.15 7.90
N LEU A 74 8.89 6.24 8.64
CA LEU A 74 10.12 7.00 8.53
C LEU A 74 11.17 6.37 9.45
N ALA A 75 12.19 5.74 8.86
CA ALA A 75 13.27 5.09 9.60
C ALA A 75 14.20 6.10 10.34
N SER A 76 14.07 7.39 10.07
CA SER A 76 14.88 8.45 10.67
C SER A 76 14.21 8.97 11.95
N SER A 77 14.44 8.30 13.07
CA SER A 77 14.33 8.91 14.39
C SER A 77 15.61 9.71 14.68
N PRO A 78 15.57 11.01 15.00
CA PRO A 78 16.75 11.75 15.41
C PRO A 78 17.08 11.42 16.87
N ASP A 79 17.54 10.21 17.15
CA ASP A 79 18.16 9.89 18.44
C ASP A 79 19.67 9.81 18.25
N GLY A 80 20.38 10.82 18.77
CA GLY A 80 21.84 10.80 18.77
C GLY A 80 22.55 12.13 19.04
N VAL A 81 22.01 13.02 19.87
CA VAL A 81 22.83 14.09 20.48
C VAL A 81 22.26 14.47 21.84
N ALA A 82 22.81 13.87 22.89
CA ALA A 82 23.26 14.54 24.10
C ALA A 82 23.92 13.49 25.02
N ASP A 83 25.01 12.87 24.55
CA ASP A 83 26.08 12.55 25.50
C ASP A 83 26.85 13.86 25.67
N GLU A 84 26.33 14.74 26.55
CA GLU A 84 27.11 15.87 27.04
C GLU A 84 28.24 15.26 27.89
N ASP A 85 29.33 14.94 27.22
CA ASP A 85 30.66 14.82 27.81
C ASP A 85 30.95 16.14 28.54
N ARG A 86 30.54 16.18 29.82
CA ARG A 86 30.85 17.24 30.75
C ARG A 86 32.32 17.08 31.16
N THR A 87 33.23 17.28 30.23
CA THR A 87 34.63 17.55 30.54
C THR A 87 34.77 19.05 30.73
N VAL A 88 34.67 19.46 31.99
CA VAL A 88 35.05 20.80 32.48
C VAL A 88 36.49 21.12 32.03
N PRO A 89 36.77 22.28 31.40
CA PRO A 89 38.14 22.72 31.25
C PRO A 89 38.62 23.24 32.61
N ASP A 90 39.41 22.42 33.30
CA ASP A 90 40.17 22.85 34.45
C ASP A 90 41.38 23.68 33.99
N THR A 91 41.70 24.70 34.79
CA THR A 91 42.93 25.50 34.78
C THR A 91 42.93 26.83 34.01
N GLN A 92 42.47 27.87 34.70
CA GLN A 92 43.17 29.15 34.77
C GLN A 92 43.83 29.25 36.16
N LEU A 93 45.14 29.49 36.24
CA LEU A 93 45.80 30.50 37.09
C LEU A 93 47.33 30.32 37.04
N ASP A 94 48.00 31.41 36.68
CA ASP A 94 49.42 31.82 36.81
C ASP A 94 50.51 30.78 37.16
#